data_AF-A0A955NJF3-F1
#
_entry.id   AF-A0A955NJF3-F1
#
_cell.length_a   1.000
_cell.length_b   1.000
_cell.length_c   1.000
_cell.angle_alpha   90.00
_cell.angle_beta   90.00
_cell.angle_gamma   90.00
#
_symmetry.space_group_name_H-M   'P 1'
#
loop_
_entity.id
_entity.type
_entity.pdbx_description
1 polymer ?
#
loop_
_entity_poly.entity_id
_entity_poly.type
_entity_poly.pdbx_seq_one_letter_code
_entity_poly.pdbx_strand_id
1 'polypeptide(L)'
;MSNDVGEIQVKDLNTTHFQFQQAADHLGFSDEFRALLLTPYRELTVQIPIKMDDGRLAVFNGYRIQHNGARGPYKGGLRYHPEVDHDEVLSLASLMTWKTALVGIPMGGAKGGVSCNPRNMSQAEIQRLTRSFVSKIHLMIGPYRDIPAPDMNTNPQVMAWIMDEYGKIHGFSPAVVTGKPVGVGGSLGRNEATGRGVALVTAAYGKRKGLPVEDARVVVQGFGNVGSH
;
A
#
# COMPACT_ATOMS: atom_id res chain seq x y z
N MET A 1 -2.60 -41.47 16.33
CA MET A 1 -2.62 -40.12 16.94
C MET A 1 -2.11 -39.16 15.88
N SER A 2 -3.03 -38.52 15.17
CA SER A 2 -2.74 -37.51 14.16
C SER A 2 -2.33 -36.22 14.87
N ASN A 3 -1.08 -35.80 14.68
CA ASN A 3 -0.64 -34.46 15.04
C ASN A 3 -1.19 -33.48 14.00
N ASP A 4 -2.45 -33.10 14.18
CA ASP A 4 -3.02 -31.93 13.52
C ASP A 4 -2.56 -30.70 14.32
N VAL A 5 -1.31 -30.28 14.07
CA VAL A 5 -0.87 -28.95 14.48
C VAL A 5 -1.48 -28.01 13.46
N GLY A 6 -2.72 -27.58 13.72
CA GLY A 6 -3.35 -26.53 12.95
C GLY A 6 -2.39 -25.35 12.86
N GLU A 7 -2.03 -24.96 11.64
CA GLU A 7 -1.26 -23.75 11.38
C GLU A 7 -1.98 -22.59 12.08
N ILE A 8 -1.38 -22.07 13.16
CA ILE A 8 -1.83 -20.82 13.76
C ILE A 8 -1.48 -19.75 12.72
N GLN A 9 -2.44 -19.40 11.87
CA GLN A 9 -2.30 -18.24 10.99
C GLN A 9 -2.24 -16.99 11.88
N VAL A 10 -1.02 -16.55 12.16
CA VAL A 10 -0.76 -15.25 12.76
C VAL A 10 -1.24 -14.21 11.75
N LYS A 11 -2.42 -13.64 12.00
CA LYS A 11 -2.93 -12.56 11.17
C LYS A 11 -1.98 -11.36 11.20
N ASP A 12 -1.71 -10.77 10.04
CA ASP A 12 -0.83 -9.61 9.89
C ASP A 12 -1.16 -8.46 10.85
N LEU A 13 -2.44 -8.27 11.15
CA LEU A 13 -2.90 -7.24 12.08
C LEU A 13 -2.43 -7.48 13.52
N ASN A 14 -2.41 -8.73 13.98
CA ASN A 14 -1.96 -9.07 15.33
C ASN A 14 -0.47 -8.78 15.51
N THR A 15 0.36 -9.10 14.51
CA THR A 15 1.79 -8.79 14.55
C THR A 15 2.04 -7.28 14.58
N THR A 16 1.34 -6.51 13.74
CA THR A 16 1.47 -5.05 13.72
C THR A 16 1.01 -4.42 15.02
N HIS A 17 -0.10 -4.88 15.60
CA HIS A 17 -0.56 -4.42 16.90
C HIS A 17 0.43 -4.77 18.01
N PHE A 18 0.99 -5.98 18.01
CA PHE A 18 2.00 -6.39 18.99
C PHE A 18 3.25 -5.49 18.95
N GLN A 19 3.74 -5.15 17.75
CA GLN A 19 4.87 -4.23 17.59
C GLN A 19 4.52 -2.81 18.07
N PHE A 20 3.31 -2.32 17.76
CA PHE A 20 2.83 -1.03 18.25
C PHE A 20 2.77 -1.00 19.77
N GLN A 21 2.22 -2.04 20.41
CA GLN A 21 2.08 -2.11 21.87
C GLN A 21 3.45 -2.03 22.56
N GLN A 22 4.46 -2.76 22.07
CA GLN A 22 5.83 -2.67 22.60
C GLN A 22 6.42 -1.25 22.48
N ALA A 23 6.19 -0.57 21.35
CA ALA A 23 6.64 0.81 21.18
C ALA A 23 5.88 1.77 22.12
N ALA A 24 4.57 1.57 22.29
CA ALA A 24 3.73 2.35 23.17
C ALA A 24 4.11 2.18 24.66
N ASP A 25 4.47 0.96 25.07
CA ASP A 25 5.02 0.67 26.40
C ASP A 25 6.30 1.46 26.66
N HIS A 26 7.22 1.45 25.70
CA HIS A 26 8.48 2.17 25.82
C HIS A 26 8.30 3.70 25.93
N LEU A 27 7.24 4.23 25.31
CA LEU A 27 6.92 5.66 25.32
C LEU A 27 5.98 6.05 26.47
N GLY A 28 5.49 5.09 27.27
CA GLY A 28 4.57 5.36 28.38
C GLY A 28 3.20 5.88 27.93
N PHE A 29 2.70 5.44 26.78
CA PHE A 29 1.38 5.86 26.29
C PHE A 29 0.26 5.25 27.12
N SER A 30 -0.75 6.07 27.44
CA SER A 30 -1.99 5.63 28.09
C SER A 30 -2.84 4.76 27.17
N ASP A 31 -3.75 3.99 27.74
CA ASP A 31 -4.62 3.09 26.98
C ASP A 31 -5.55 3.85 26.03
N GLU A 32 -6.01 5.05 26.41
CA GLU A 32 -6.82 5.91 25.55
C GLU A 32 -6.03 6.38 24.34
N PHE A 33 -4.76 6.75 24.53
CA PHE A 33 -3.90 7.18 23.44
C PHE A 33 -3.54 6.01 22.52
N ARG A 34 -3.33 4.81 23.08
CA ARG A 34 -3.15 3.57 22.30
C ARG A 34 -4.37 3.26 21.45
N ALA A 35 -5.57 3.33 22.02
CA ALA A 35 -6.82 3.09 21.32
C ALA A 35 -7.00 4.07 20.15
N LEU A 36 -6.68 5.35 20.35
CA LEU A 36 -6.71 6.37 19.31
C LEU A 36 -5.75 6.08 18.15
N LEU A 37 -4.56 5.55 18.46
CA LEU A 37 -3.52 5.28 17.46
C LEU A 37 -3.66 3.93 16.76
N LEU A 38 -4.38 2.97 17.36
CA LEU A 38 -4.70 1.67 16.76
C LEU A 38 -5.96 1.72 15.89
N THR A 39 -6.90 2.61 16.21
CA THR A 39 -8.15 2.73 15.47
C THR A 39 -7.94 3.61 14.23
N PRO A 40 -8.31 3.15 13.03
CA PRO A 40 -8.17 3.95 11.83
C PRO A 40 -9.18 5.10 11.84
N TYR A 41 -8.77 6.25 11.30
CA TYR A 41 -9.62 7.43 11.17
C TYR A 41 -10.87 7.15 10.32
N ARG A 42 -10.72 6.38 9.25
CA ARG A 42 -11.83 6.02 8.35
C ARG A 42 -11.52 4.78 7.54
N GLU A 43 -12.54 3.97 7.32
CA GLU A 43 -12.48 2.79 6.47
C GLU A 43 -13.60 2.82 5.43
N LEU A 44 -13.33 2.27 4.25
CA LEU A 44 -14.32 2.08 3.20
C LEU A 44 -14.12 0.72 2.53
N THR A 45 -15.20 -0.03 2.47
CA THR A 45 -15.33 -1.27 1.70
C THR A 45 -16.38 -1.07 0.61
N VAL A 46 -16.06 -1.49 -0.61
CA VAL A 46 -16.92 -1.27 -1.79
C VAL A 46 -17.00 -2.53 -2.65
N GLN A 47 -18.17 -2.78 -3.22
CA GLN A 47 -18.30 -3.73 -4.33
C GLN A 47 -17.83 -3.10 -5.64
N ILE A 48 -17.12 -3.89 -6.45
CA ILE A 48 -16.58 -3.49 -7.75
C ILE A 48 -17.10 -4.47 -8.82
N PRO A 49 -18.28 -4.20 -9.40
CA PRO A 49 -18.78 -5.00 -10.51
C PRO A 49 -18.04 -4.63 -11.81
N ILE A 50 -17.60 -5.64 -12.56
CA ILE A 50 -17.10 -5.48 -13.94
C ILE A 50 -17.58 -6.62 -14.84
N LYS A 51 -17.73 -6.32 -16.14
CA LYS A 51 -17.89 -7.33 -17.18
C LYS A 51 -16.52 -7.86 -17.57
N MET A 52 -16.33 -9.17 -17.48
CA MET A 52 -15.14 -9.89 -17.92
C MET A 52 -15.12 -9.98 -19.45
N ASP A 53 -13.97 -10.34 -20.04
CA ASP A 53 -13.81 -10.46 -21.48
C ASP A 53 -14.68 -11.59 -22.06
N ASP A 54 -14.95 -12.63 -21.27
CA ASP A 54 -15.89 -13.72 -21.60
C ASP A 54 -17.37 -13.31 -21.50
N GLY A 55 -17.64 -12.05 -21.14
CA GLY A 55 -18.97 -11.49 -21.01
C GLY A 55 -19.66 -11.72 -19.66
N ARG A 56 -19.09 -12.53 -18.76
CA ARG A 56 -19.66 -12.73 -17.41
C ARG A 56 -19.52 -11.48 -16.56
N LEU A 57 -20.47 -11.28 -15.66
CA LEU A 57 -20.36 -10.27 -14.59
C LEU A 57 -19.56 -10.87 -13.44
N ALA A 58 -18.46 -10.22 -13.06
CA ALA A 58 -17.70 -10.52 -11.85
C ALA A 58 -17.81 -9.35 -10.87
N VAL A 59 -17.87 -9.67 -9.58
CA VAL A 59 -17.92 -8.67 -8.49
C VAL A 59 -16.73 -8.91 -7.57
N PHE A 60 -15.95 -7.86 -7.34
CA PHE A 60 -14.77 -7.88 -6.48
C PHE A 60 -14.98 -6.98 -5.26
N ASN A 61 -14.26 -7.25 -4.17
CA ASN A 61 -14.26 -6.40 -2.98
C ASN A 61 -13.06 -5.44 -3.02
N GLY A 62 -13.33 -4.15 -2.87
CA GLY A 62 -12.33 -3.10 -2.77
C GLY A 62 -12.28 -2.48 -1.39
N TYR A 63 -11.09 -2.06 -0.97
CA TYR A 63 -10.83 -1.47 0.34
C TYR A 63 -10.02 -0.18 0.21
N ARG A 64 -10.35 0.82 1.02
CA ARG A 64 -9.48 1.97 1.29
C ARG A 64 -9.58 2.36 2.76
N ILE A 65 -8.48 2.18 3.50
CA ILE A 65 -8.36 2.51 4.91
C ILE A 65 -7.44 3.71 5.06
N GLN A 66 -7.98 4.78 5.65
CA GLN A 66 -7.28 6.00 6.05
C GLN A 66 -7.00 5.90 7.54
N HIS A 67 -5.78 5.51 7.90
CA HIS A 67 -5.45 5.17 9.28
C HIS A 67 -5.24 6.43 10.13
N ASN A 68 -4.30 7.31 9.76
CA ASN A 68 -4.04 8.52 10.53
C ASN A 68 -3.56 9.66 9.61
N GLY A 69 -4.15 10.85 9.77
CA GLY A 69 -3.90 12.03 8.94
C GLY A 69 -3.26 13.20 9.70
N ALA A 70 -2.78 12.97 10.93
CA ALA A 70 -2.31 14.05 11.81
C ALA A 70 -1.11 14.82 11.25
N ARG A 71 -0.29 14.19 10.38
CA ARG A 71 0.91 14.79 9.78
C ARG A 71 0.71 15.29 8.34
N GLY A 72 -0.49 15.16 7.77
CA GLY A 72 -0.80 15.57 6.40
C GLY A 72 -1.71 14.59 5.67
N PRO A 73 -1.87 14.75 4.33
CA PRO A 73 -2.70 13.87 3.52
C PRO A 73 -2.32 12.39 3.69
N TYR A 74 -3.30 11.50 3.65
CA TYR A 74 -3.02 10.07 3.78
C TYR A 74 -2.19 9.57 2.59
N LYS A 75 -1.24 8.66 2.85
CA LYS A 75 -0.40 8.05 1.81
C LYS A 75 -0.41 6.55 1.92
N GLY A 76 -0.71 5.88 0.81
CA GLY A 76 -0.84 4.42 0.82
C GLY A 76 -0.90 3.78 -0.55
N GLY A 77 -0.20 2.66 -0.72
CA GLY A 77 -0.27 1.85 -1.93
C GLY A 77 -1.64 1.18 -2.14
N LEU A 78 -1.89 0.70 -3.36
CA LEU A 78 -3.03 -0.13 -3.74
C LEU A 78 -2.54 -1.52 -4.15
N ARG A 79 -2.97 -2.55 -3.43
CA ARG A 79 -2.60 -3.95 -3.69
C ARG A 79 -3.71 -4.69 -4.43
N TYR A 80 -3.38 -5.38 -5.52
CA TYR A 80 -4.31 -6.27 -6.21
C TYR A 80 -3.84 -7.73 -5.99
N HIS A 81 -4.47 -8.43 -5.07
CA HIS A 81 -4.09 -9.80 -4.70
C HIS A 81 -5.31 -10.58 -4.17
N PRO A 82 -5.43 -11.89 -4.41
CA PRO A 82 -6.59 -12.67 -3.95
C PRO A 82 -6.73 -12.66 -2.42
N GLU A 83 -5.63 -12.55 -1.70
CA GLU A 83 -5.60 -12.54 -0.22
C GLU A 83 -5.87 -11.15 0.38
N VAL A 84 -6.14 -10.12 -0.44
CA VAL A 84 -6.52 -8.82 0.09
C VAL A 84 -7.82 -8.94 0.86
N ASP A 85 -7.74 -8.68 2.16
CA ASP A 85 -8.87 -8.55 3.06
C ASP A 85 -8.77 -7.26 3.90
N HIS A 86 -9.73 -7.08 4.81
CA HIS A 86 -9.76 -5.89 5.67
C HIS A 86 -8.58 -5.84 6.66
N ASP A 87 -8.27 -6.96 7.32
CA ASP A 87 -7.24 -7.04 8.37
C ASP A 87 -5.85 -6.74 7.80
N GLU A 88 -5.53 -7.29 6.62
CA GLU A 88 -4.28 -7.03 5.90
C GLU A 88 -4.18 -5.54 5.54
N VAL A 89 -5.24 -4.95 4.98
CA VAL A 89 -5.25 -3.55 4.55
C VAL A 89 -5.11 -2.62 5.76
N LEU A 90 -5.75 -2.93 6.89
CA LEU A 90 -5.65 -2.15 8.13
C LEU A 90 -4.23 -2.21 8.70
N SER A 91 -3.66 -3.42 8.77
CA SER A 91 -2.28 -3.65 9.20
C SER A 91 -1.30 -2.82 8.37
N LEU A 92 -1.40 -2.88 7.04
CA LEU A 92 -0.54 -2.12 6.15
C LEU A 92 -0.79 -0.61 6.20
N ALA A 93 -2.02 -0.15 6.47
CA ALA A 93 -2.35 1.27 6.61
C ALA A 93 -1.74 1.89 7.88
N SER A 94 -1.76 1.16 8.99
CA SER A 94 -1.09 1.58 10.22
C SER A 94 0.43 1.64 10.04
N LEU A 95 1.04 0.63 9.41
CA LEU A 95 2.46 0.65 9.06
C LEU A 95 2.84 1.85 8.15
N MET A 96 1.95 2.29 7.25
CA MET A 96 2.18 3.49 6.46
C MET A 96 2.17 4.78 7.32
N THR A 97 1.38 4.82 8.40
CA THR A 97 1.40 5.94 9.36
C THR A 97 2.77 6.04 10.01
N TRP A 98 3.27 4.92 10.54
CA TRP A 98 4.57 4.89 11.22
C TRP A 98 5.72 5.14 10.25
N LYS A 99 5.66 4.58 9.05
CA LYS A 99 6.70 4.77 8.02
C LYS A 99 6.82 6.23 7.59
N THR A 100 5.70 6.89 7.32
CA THR A 100 5.71 8.31 6.91
C THR A 100 6.15 9.23 8.04
N ALA A 101 5.79 8.91 9.28
CA ALA A 101 6.33 9.55 10.49
C ALA A 101 7.85 9.39 10.60
N LEU A 102 8.35 8.16 10.49
CA LEU A 102 9.77 7.83 10.66
C LEU A 102 10.67 8.54 9.64
N VAL A 103 10.25 8.60 8.37
CA VAL A 103 11.04 9.27 7.32
C VAL A 103 10.86 10.79 7.30
N GLY A 104 10.04 11.35 8.19
CA GLY A 104 9.91 12.79 8.39
C GLY A 104 9.11 13.55 7.33
N ILE A 105 8.46 12.89 6.38
CA ILE A 105 7.66 13.57 5.33
C ILE A 105 6.27 13.98 5.84
N PRO A 106 5.68 15.10 5.37
CA PRO A 106 4.39 15.62 5.87
C PRO A 106 3.18 14.85 5.31
N MET A 107 3.12 13.56 5.62
CA MET A 107 2.10 12.64 5.13
C MET A 107 1.59 11.77 6.29
N GLY A 108 0.32 11.40 6.20
CA GLY A 108 -0.31 10.37 7.03
C GLY A 108 -0.20 8.98 6.42
N GLY A 109 -0.89 8.00 7.02
CA GLY A 109 -0.92 6.61 6.57
C GLY A 109 -2.27 6.16 6.03
N ALA A 110 -2.25 5.52 4.87
CA ALA A 110 -3.38 4.79 4.32
C ALA A 110 -2.92 3.50 3.65
N LYS A 111 -3.87 2.65 3.31
CA LYS A 111 -3.69 1.54 2.37
C LYS A 111 -5.01 1.23 1.69
N GLY A 112 -4.95 0.62 0.52
CA GLY A 112 -6.13 0.03 -0.08
C GLY A 112 -5.75 -1.14 -0.97
N GLY A 113 -6.77 -1.72 -1.58
CA GLY A 113 -6.57 -2.84 -2.48
C GLY A 113 -7.88 -3.38 -3.01
N VAL A 114 -7.77 -4.37 -3.88
CA VAL A 114 -8.90 -5.12 -4.42
C VAL A 114 -8.56 -6.60 -4.31
N SER A 115 -9.48 -7.38 -3.75
CA SER A 115 -9.39 -8.83 -3.72
C SER A 115 -9.63 -9.38 -5.12
N CYS A 116 -8.55 -9.53 -5.89
CA CYS A 116 -8.57 -10.07 -7.25
C CYS A 116 -7.24 -10.74 -7.57
N ASN A 117 -7.21 -11.60 -8.59
CA ASN A 117 -5.97 -12.19 -9.10
C ASN A 117 -5.63 -11.63 -10.49
N PRO A 118 -4.80 -10.58 -10.58
CA PRO A 118 -4.43 -9.96 -11.86
C PRO A 118 -3.75 -10.90 -12.85
N ARG A 119 -3.18 -12.03 -12.39
CA ARG A 119 -2.53 -13.02 -13.28
C ARG A 119 -3.54 -13.75 -14.17
N ASN A 120 -4.79 -13.81 -13.73
CA ASN A 120 -5.88 -14.46 -14.44
C ASN A 120 -6.77 -13.45 -15.18
N MET A 121 -6.32 -12.19 -15.29
CA MET A 121 -7.09 -11.11 -15.88
C MET A 121 -6.33 -10.51 -17.07
N SER A 122 -7.06 -10.13 -18.11
CA SER A 122 -6.49 -9.36 -19.20
C SER A 122 -6.17 -7.93 -18.76
N GLN A 123 -5.32 -7.23 -19.52
CA GLN A 123 -5.06 -5.81 -19.29
C GLN A 123 -6.34 -4.97 -19.36
N ALA A 124 -7.27 -5.33 -20.26
CA ALA A 124 -8.54 -4.63 -20.41
C ALA A 124 -9.45 -4.85 -19.18
N GLU A 125 -9.47 -6.06 -18.62
CA GLU A 125 -10.19 -6.37 -17.38
C GLU A 125 -9.60 -5.62 -16.18
N ILE A 126 -8.27 -5.58 -16.04
CA ILE A 126 -7.60 -4.83 -14.96
C ILE A 126 -7.90 -3.33 -15.11
N GLN A 127 -7.91 -2.79 -16.33
CA GLN A 127 -8.30 -1.41 -16.57
C GLN A 127 -9.74 -1.15 -16.14
N ARG A 128 -10.70 -1.99 -16.55
CA ARG A 128 -12.12 -1.86 -16.15
C ARG A 128 -12.28 -1.96 -14.64
N LEU A 129 -11.58 -2.90 -14.00
CA LEU A 129 -11.55 -3.06 -12.54
C LEU A 129 -11.06 -1.78 -11.87
N THR A 130 -9.93 -1.25 -12.32
CA THR A 130 -9.30 -0.04 -11.77
C THR A 130 -10.23 1.16 -11.88
N ARG A 131 -10.85 1.36 -13.05
CA ARG A 131 -11.78 2.48 -13.28
C ARG A 131 -13.04 2.36 -12.42
N SER A 132 -13.63 1.16 -12.38
CA SER A 132 -14.78 0.86 -11.51
C SER A 132 -14.44 1.11 -10.05
N PHE A 133 -13.26 0.68 -9.57
CA PHE A 133 -12.80 0.94 -8.21
C PHE A 133 -12.65 2.44 -7.91
N VAL A 134 -12.02 3.22 -8.79
CA VAL A 134 -11.88 4.68 -8.61
C VAL A 134 -13.23 5.37 -8.53
N SER A 135 -14.21 4.96 -9.36
CA SER A 135 -15.58 5.49 -9.28
C SER A 135 -16.23 5.31 -7.90
N LYS A 136 -15.79 4.32 -7.11
CA LYS A 136 -16.31 4.07 -5.76
C LYS A 136 -15.54 4.81 -4.67
N ILE A 137 -14.25 5.10 -4.88
CA ILE A 137 -13.39 5.70 -3.86
C ILE A 137 -13.02 7.16 -4.14
N HIS A 138 -13.44 7.76 -5.26
CA HIS A 138 -13.02 9.11 -5.68
C HIS A 138 -13.33 10.20 -4.63
N LEU A 139 -14.35 10.01 -3.79
CA LEU A 139 -14.66 10.93 -2.69
C LEU A 139 -13.71 10.79 -1.50
N MET A 140 -12.94 9.71 -1.39
CA MET A 140 -11.94 9.54 -0.32
C MET A 140 -10.56 10.05 -0.72
N ILE A 141 -10.21 9.94 -2.00
CA ILE A 141 -8.89 10.30 -2.52
C ILE A 141 -8.85 11.74 -3.05
N GLY A 142 -7.65 12.32 -3.08
CA GLY A 142 -7.44 13.68 -3.56
C GLY A 142 -6.03 14.18 -3.25
N PRO A 143 -5.51 15.17 -4.02
CA PRO A 143 -4.16 15.70 -3.83
C PRO A 143 -3.84 16.19 -2.41
N TYR A 144 -4.85 16.70 -1.70
CA TYR A 144 -4.71 17.24 -0.34
C TYR A 144 -5.45 16.40 0.70
N ARG A 145 -5.91 15.20 0.32
CA ARG A 145 -6.70 14.33 1.19
C ARG A 145 -6.07 12.98 1.36
N ASP A 146 -6.00 12.18 0.30
CA ASP A 146 -5.43 10.84 0.31
C ASP A 146 -4.87 10.51 -1.08
N ILE A 147 -3.59 10.16 -1.12
CA ILE A 147 -2.82 10.00 -2.35
C ILE A 147 -2.38 8.54 -2.49
N PRO A 148 -3.04 7.74 -3.37
CA PRO A 148 -2.62 6.38 -3.65
C PRO A 148 -1.23 6.25 -4.31
N ALA A 149 -0.73 5.02 -4.35
CA ALA A 149 0.53 4.62 -5.00
C ALA A 149 0.44 3.17 -5.50
N PRO A 150 1.41 2.71 -6.30
CA PRO A 150 1.59 1.30 -6.56
C PRO A 150 1.91 0.51 -5.29
N ASP A 151 1.48 -0.75 -5.28
CA ASP A 151 1.89 -1.81 -4.36
C ASP A 151 1.95 -3.14 -5.17
N MET A 152 1.85 -4.30 -4.51
CA MET A 152 1.92 -5.58 -5.20
C MET A 152 0.84 -5.69 -6.29
N ASN A 153 1.29 -6.08 -7.49
CA ASN A 153 0.52 -6.22 -8.73
C ASN A 153 -0.20 -4.95 -9.22
N THR A 154 0.17 -3.77 -8.71
CA THR A 154 -0.16 -2.49 -9.35
C THR A 154 1.12 -1.77 -9.75
N ASN A 155 1.04 -0.91 -10.77
CA ASN A 155 2.23 -0.38 -11.45
C ASN A 155 1.92 1.01 -12.03
N PRO A 156 2.88 1.65 -12.72
CA PRO A 156 2.63 2.96 -13.31
C PRO A 156 1.43 3.01 -14.26
N GLN A 157 1.17 1.96 -15.04
CA GLN A 157 0.01 1.91 -15.92
C GLN A 157 -1.31 1.98 -15.15
N VAL A 158 -1.42 1.25 -14.03
CA VAL A 158 -2.59 1.32 -13.13
C VAL A 158 -2.74 2.74 -12.56
N MET A 159 -1.64 3.39 -12.17
CA MET A 159 -1.70 4.77 -11.65
C MET A 159 -2.13 5.78 -12.72
N ALA A 160 -1.75 5.57 -13.98
CA ALA A 160 -2.23 6.38 -15.10
C ALA A 160 -3.75 6.26 -15.28
N TRP A 161 -4.31 5.05 -15.19
CA TRP A 161 -5.76 4.85 -15.25
C TRP A 161 -6.47 5.47 -14.04
N ILE A 162 -5.88 5.43 -12.85
CA ILE A 162 -6.45 6.08 -11.67
C ILE A 162 -6.51 7.60 -11.86
N MET A 163 -5.41 8.20 -12.32
CA MET A 163 -5.35 9.65 -12.60
C MET A 163 -6.40 10.04 -13.64
N ASP A 164 -6.50 9.28 -14.72
CA ASP A 164 -7.45 9.53 -15.81
C ASP A 164 -8.91 9.40 -15.34
N GLU A 165 -9.26 8.32 -14.63
CA GLU A 165 -10.63 8.12 -14.15
C GLU A 165 -11.04 9.16 -13.10
N TYR A 166 -10.14 9.50 -12.18
CA TYR A 166 -10.38 10.59 -11.22
C TYR A 166 -10.59 11.93 -11.93
N GLY A 167 -9.80 12.18 -12.98
CA GLY A 167 -9.83 13.42 -13.75
C GLY A 167 -11.14 13.66 -14.51
N LYS A 168 -11.88 12.61 -14.85
CA LYS A 168 -13.23 12.74 -15.45
C LYS A 168 -14.22 13.48 -14.56
N ILE A 169 -14.06 13.36 -13.24
CA ILE A 169 -14.98 13.93 -12.25
C ILE A 169 -14.43 15.26 -11.71
N HIS A 170 -13.12 15.32 -11.45
CA HIS A 170 -12.49 16.41 -10.71
C HIS A 170 -11.56 17.29 -11.56
N GLY A 171 -11.51 17.06 -12.88
CA GLY A 171 -10.56 17.71 -13.77
C GLY A 171 -9.13 17.21 -13.61
N PHE A 172 -8.21 17.72 -14.44
CA PHE A 172 -6.83 17.26 -14.49
C PHE A 172 -6.10 17.42 -13.14
N SER A 173 -5.89 16.29 -12.44
CA SER A 173 -5.39 16.25 -11.06
C SER A 173 -4.21 15.27 -10.91
N PRO A 174 -3.04 15.53 -11.53
CA PRO A 174 -1.94 14.57 -11.57
C PRO A 174 -1.40 14.21 -10.17
N ALA A 175 -1.55 15.09 -9.18
CA ALA A 175 -1.10 14.86 -7.81
C ALA A 175 -2.00 13.89 -7.01
N VAL A 176 -3.16 13.48 -7.53
CA VAL A 176 -4.05 12.53 -6.84
C VAL A 176 -3.39 11.17 -6.61
N VAL A 177 -2.41 10.80 -7.44
CA VAL A 177 -1.73 9.51 -7.36
C VAL A 177 -0.24 9.66 -7.69
N THR A 178 0.59 8.88 -7.00
CA THR A 178 2.05 8.83 -7.20
C THR A 178 2.45 7.54 -7.92
N GLY A 179 3.69 7.46 -8.41
CA GLY A 179 4.16 6.27 -9.14
C GLY A 179 3.61 6.16 -10.57
N LYS A 180 3.17 7.29 -11.15
CA LYS A 180 2.73 7.40 -12.54
C LYS A 180 3.91 7.25 -13.52
N PRO A 181 3.66 6.95 -14.81
CA PRO A 181 4.67 7.06 -15.85
C PRO A 181 5.21 8.48 -15.96
N VAL A 182 6.49 8.63 -16.32
CA VAL A 182 7.16 9.94 -16.40
C VAL A 182 6.40 10.89 -17.35
N GLY A 183 5.97 10.39 -18.51
CA GLY A 183 5.25 11.18 -19.51
C GLY A 183 3.90 11.77 -19.06
N VAL A 184 3.38 11.36 -17.89
CA VAL A 184 2.12 11.88 -17.33
C VAL A 184 2.30 12.38 -15.88
N GLY A 185 3.47 12.97 -15.58
CA GLY A 185 3.76 13.58 -14.28
C GLY A 185 4.26 12.59 -13.22
N GLY A 186 4.91 11.51 -13.66
CA GLY A 186 5.71 10.63 -12.81
C GLY A 186 7.07 11.24 -12.49
N SER A 187 7.62 10.92 -11.33
CA SER A 187 8.98 11.35 -10.96
C SER A 187 10.03 10.42 -11.56
N LEU A 188 11.11 10.99 -12.10
CA LEU A 188 12.35 10.25 -12.34
C LEU A 188 12.84 9.66 -11.02
N GLY A 189 13.52 8.52 -11.08
CA GLY A 189 14.04 7.83 -9.90
C GLY A 189 13.02 7.02 -9.10
N ARG A 190 11.71 7.12 -9.43
CA ARG A 190 10.65 6.51 -8.60
C ARG A 190 10.66 4.99 -8.66
N ASN A 191 11.01 4.38 -9.79
CA ASN A 191 10.95 2.92 -9.94
C ASN A 191 12.00 2.25 -9.06
N GLU A 192 13.23 2.79 -9.06
CA GLU A 192 14.34 2.27 -8.26
C GLU A 192 14.36 2.76 -6.80
N ALA A 193 13.55 3.78 -6.45
CA ALA A 193 13.61 4.45 -5.15
C ALA A 193 13.61 3.49 -3.94
N THR A 194 12.76 2.46 -3.97
CA THR A 194 12.66 1.50 -2.85
C THR A 194 13.89 0.61 -2.76
N GLY A 195 14.32 0.00 -3.87
CA GLY A 195 15.51 -0.87 -3.91
C GLY A 195 16.78 -0.11 -3.55
N ARG A 196 16.96 1.08 -4.14
CA ARG A 196 18.03 2.02 -3.79
C ARG A 196 17.99 2.39 -2.30
N GLY A 197 16.81 2.68 -1.75
CA GLY A 197 16.65 2.99 -0.33
C GLY A 197 17.07 1.83 0.58
N VAL A 198 16.71 0.59 0.24
CA VAL A 198 17.14 -0.62 0.95
C VAL A 198 18.67 -0.75 0.91
N ALA A 199 19.28 -0.60 -0.26
CA ALA A 199 20.73 -0.68 -0.41
C ALA A 199 21.46 0.40 0.43
N LEU A 200 20.97 1.64 0.40
CA LEU A 200 21.55 2.76 1.15
C LEU A 200 21.47 2.54 2.67
N VAL A 201 20.31 2.14 3.19
CA VAL A 201 20.11 1.90 4.62
C VAL A 201 20.95 0.72 5.09
N THR A 202 20.99 -0.37 4.32
CA THR A 202 21.81 -1.56 4.64
C THR A 202 23.30 -1.22 4.65
N ALA A 203 23.79 -0.47 3.66
CA ALA A 203 25.18 -0.03 3.62
C ALA A 203 25.54 0.88 4.80
N ALA A 204 24.67 1.83 5.14
CA ALA A 204 24.86 2.71 6.30
C ALA A 204 24.89 1.93 7.62
N TYR A 205 24.00 0.94 7.77
CA TYR A 205 23.99 0.04 8.93
C TYR A 205 25.26 -0.81 9.01
N GLY A 206 25.68 -1.40 7.88
CA GLY A 206 26.90 -2.19 7.78
C GLY A 206 28.12 -1.39 8.20
N LYS A 207 28.28 -0.17 7.67
CA LYS A 207 29.36 0.76 8.06
C LYS A 207 29.33 1.07 9.57
N ARG A 208 28.15 1.30 10.15
CA ARG A 208 28.00 1.55 11.60
C ARG A 208 28.37 0.34 12.45
N LYS A 209 28.22 -0.87 11.92
CA LYS A 209 28.55 -2.13 12.60
C LYS A 209 29.95 -2.66 12.28
N GLY A 210 30.72 -1.96 11.45
CA GLY A 210 32.05 -2.42 11.00
C GLY A 210 31.99 -3.63 10.06
N LEU A 211 30.87 -3.86 9.39
CA LEU A 211 30.74 -4.92 8.39
C LEU A 211 31.30 -4.45 7.04
N PRO A 212 32.03 -5.31 6.29
CA PRO A 212 32.46 -4.98 4.94
C PRO A 212 31.23 -4.85 4.05
N VAL A 213 31.08 -3.69 3.41
CA VAL A 213 30.00 -3.43 2.45
C VAL A 213 30.45 -3.80 1.03
N GLU A 214 31.69 -3.47 0.70
CA GLU A 214 32.34 -3.91 -0.54
C GLU A 214 32.53 -5.44 -0.48
N ASP A 215 32.27 -6.11 -1.61
CA ASP A 215 32.33 -7.56 -1.79
C ASP A 215 31.43 -8.41 -0.86
N ALA A 216 30.50 -7.76 -0.14
CA ALA A 216 29.54 -8.47 0.69
C ALA A 216 28.65 -9.37 -0.16
N ARG A 217 28.50 -10.63 0.25
CA ARG A 217 27.51 -11.54 -0.35
C ARG A 217 26.13 -11.20 0.18
N VAL A 218 25.20 -10.90 -0.72
CA VAL A 218 23.81 -10.54 -0.40
C VAL A 218 22.86 -11.55 -1.02
N VAL A 219 21.81 -11.92 -0.30
CA VAL A 219 20.71 -12.75 -0.80
C VAL A 219 19.46 -11.88 -0.86
N VAL A 220 18.80 -11.84 -2.02
CA VAL A 220 17.55 -11.12 -2.23
C VAL A 220 16.45 -12.13 -2.54
N GLN A 221 15.39 -12.14 -1.74
CA GLN A 221 14.22 -12.98 -1.97
C GLN A 221 13.12 -12.18 -2.70
N GLY A 222 12.79 -12.62 -3.92
CA GLY A 222 11.80 -11.98 -4.78
C GLY A 222 12.42 -11.00 -5.78
N PHE A 223 11.95 -11.04 -7.03
CA PHE A 223 12.52 -10.28 -8.16
C PHE A 223 11.49 -9.36 -8.84
N GLY A 224 10.59 -8.78 -8.03
CA GLY A 224 9.71 -7.69 -8.47
C GLY A 224 10.42 -6.33 -8.41
N ASN A 225 9.67 -5.23 -8.51
CA ASN A 225 10.21 -3.86 -8.55
C ASN A 225 11.22 -3.54 -7.42
N VAL A 226 11.05 -4.09 -6.22
CA VAL A 226 11.98 -3.83 -5.11
C VAL A 226 13.25 -4.67 -5.23
N GLY A 227 13.14 -5.96 -5.54
CA GLY A 227 14.29 -6.87 -5.57
C GLY A 227 15.13 -6.76 -6.84
N SER A 228 14.60 -6.20 -7.92
CA SER A 228 15.32 -5.99 -9.18
C SER A 228 16.19 -4.71 -9.20
N HIS A 229 16.04 -3.82 -8.21
CA HIS A 229 16.69 -2.50 -8.14
C HIS A 229 17.55 -2.39 -6.89
#